data_AF-A0A944YK18-F1
#
_entry.id   AF-A0A944YK18-F1
#
_cell.length_a   1.000
_cell.length_b   1.000
_cell.length_c   1.000
_cell.angle_alpha   90.00
_cell.angle_beta   90.00
_cell.angle_gamma   90.00
#
_symmetry.space_group_name_H-M   'P 1'
#
loop_
_entity.id
_entity.type
_entity.pdbx_description
1 polymer ?
#
loop_
_entity_poly.entity_id
_entity_poly.type
_entity_poly.pdbx_seq_one_letter_code
_entity_poly.pdbx_strand_id
1 'polypeptide(L)'
;MNELLELNQRLSYLQGEFVNEVIKRGFWGPSAFLEEKEITDLDEIIFLQKYLRHVSKQFRKVWMEEGYENYFEAREINKRNFRKHDQELTQIIKTKRSQL
;
A
#
# COMPACT_ATOMS: atom_id res chain seq x y z
N MET A 1 -15.89 -14.94 -17.62
CA MET A 1 -14.49 -14.74 -18.08
C MET A 1 -14.15 -13.26 -18.15
N ASN A 2 -15.03 -12.41 -18.72
CA ASN A 2 -14.86 -10.95 -18.70
C ASN A 2 -14.85 -10.37 -17.29
N GLU A 3 -15.75 -10.80 -16.40
CA GLU A 3 -15.81 -10.31 -15.01
C GLU A 3 -14.52 -10.57 -14.21
N LEU A 4 -13.89 -11.75 -14.37
CA LEU A 4 -12.62 -12.07 -13.71
C LEU A 4 -11.46 -11.22 -14.27
N LEU A 5 -11.47 -10.93 -15.57
CA LEU A 5 -10.49 -10.06 -16.20
C LEU A 5 -10.64 -8.62 -15.72
N GLU A 6 -11.87 -8.12 -15.65
CA GLU A 6 -12.20 -6.78 -15.15
C GLU A 6 -11.81 -6.63 -13.67
N LEU A 7 -12.13 -7.63 -12.84
CA LEU A 7 -11.71 -7.65 -11.44
C LEU A 7 -10.18 -7.62 -11.30
N ASN A 8 -9.48 -8.44 -12.07
CA ASN A 8 -8.02 -8.48 -12.03
C ASN A 8 -7.39 -7.16 -12.47
N GLN A 9 -7.93 -6.53 -13.53
CA GLN A 9 -7.48 -5.22 -14.01
C GLN A 9 -7.70 -4.15 -12.93
N ARG A 10 -8.88 -4.11 -12.30
CA ARG A 10 -9.18 -3.18 -11.21
C ARG A 10 -8.23 -3.37 -10.03
N LEU A 11 -8.05 -4.59 -9.55
CA LEU A 11 -7.15 -4.88 -8.41
C LEU A 11 -5.69 -4.54 -8.74
N SER A 12 -5.25 -4.85 -9.97
CA SER A 12 -3.90 -4.52 -10.43
C SER A 12 -3.66 -3.02 -10.53
N TYR A 13 -4.67 -2.27 -10.97
CA TYR A 13 -4.65 -0.82 -11.00
C TYR A 13 -4.58 -0.25 -9.58
N LEU A 14 -5.50 -0.64 -8.70
CA LEU A 14 -5.59 -0.14 -7.33
C LEU A 14 -4.32 -0.38 -6.52
N GLN A 15 -3.74 -1.58 -6.61
CA GLN A 15 -2.52 -1.89 -5.86
C GLN A 15 -1.32 -1.06 -6.35
N GLY A 16 -1.22 -0.82 -7.66
CA GLY A 16 -0.16 -0.02 -8.27
C GLY A 16 -0.29 1.46 -7.91
N GLU A 17 -1.50 2.01 -8.03
CA GLU A 17 -1.81 3.39 -7.68
C GLU A 17 -1.56 3.65 -6.19
N PHE A 18 -2.03 2.77 -5.31
CA PHE A 18 -1.84 2.90 -3.87
C PHE A 18 -0.36 2.97 -3.47
N VAL A 19 0.48 2.08 -4.03
CA VAL A 19 1.92 2.09 -3.75
C VAL A 19 2.59 3.33 -4.32
N ASN A 20 2.18 3.78 -5.50
CA ASN A 20 2.70 5.01 -6.09
C ASN A 20 2.42 6.21 -5.19
N GLU A 21 1.19 6.33 -4.69
CA GLU A 21 0.82 7.37 -3.72
C GLU A 21 1.67 7.29 -2.44
N VAL A 22 1.85 6.10 -1.86
CA VAL A 22 2.71 5.92 -0.67
C VAL A 22 4.15 6.42 -0.88
N ILE A 23 4.69 6.33 -2.09
CA ILE A 23 6.06 6.78 -2.40
C ILE A 23 6.12 8.29 -2.65
N LYS A 24 5.04 8.91 -3.15
CA LYS A 24 4.97 10.35 -3.43
C LYS A 24 5.00 11.19 -2.15
N ARG A 25 5.55 12.40 -2.26
CA ARG A 25 5.41 13.43 -1.22
C ARG A 25 3.97 13.95 -1.24
N GLY A 26 3.33 14.01 -0.07
CA GLY A 26 1.98 14.57 0.09
C GLY A 26 0.86 13.55 0.17
N PHE A 27 1.16 12.25 0.25
CA PHE A 27 0.13 11.25 0.49
C PHE A 27 -0.52 11.41 1.87
N TRP A 28 -1.83 11.64 1.85
CA TRP A 28 -2.63 11.90 3.05
C TRP A 28 -2.85 10.65 3.91
N GLY A 29 -2.74 9.45 3.30
CA GLY A 29 -2.78 8.18 3.99
C GLY A 29 -3.85 7.22 3.45
N PRO A 30 -3.79 5.94 3.85
CA PRO A 30 -4.76 4.92 3.50
C PRO A 30 -6.21 5.33 3.65
N SER A 31 -6.61 6.01 4.72
CA SER A 31 -8.01 6.37 4.94
C SER A 31 -8.56 7.26 3.82
N ALA A 32 -7.82 8.30 3.46
CA ALA A 32 -8.18 9.22 2.37
C ALA A 32 -8.20 8.51 1.00
N PHE A 33 -7.23 7.63 0.77
CA PHE A 33 -7.18 6.84 -0.47
C PHE A 33 -8.40 5.92 -0.62
N LEU A 34 -8.76 5.21 0.45
CA LEU A 34 -9.90 4.30 0.45
C LEU A 34 -11.21 5.06 0.23
N GLU A 35 -11.34 6.26 0.81
CA GLU A 35 -12.48 7.15 0.58
C GLU A 35 -12.56 7.62 -0.88
N GLU A 36 -11.46 8.15 -1.43
CA GLU A 36 -11.38 8.63 -2.82
C GLU A 36 -11.72 7.54 -3.85
N LYS A 37 -11.30 6.30 -3.57
CA LYS A 37 -11.53 5.15 -4.47
C LYS A 37 -12.78 4.35 -4.13
N GLU A 38 -13.58 4.81 -3.17
CA GLU A 38 -14.81 4.16 -2.71
C GLU A 38 -14.60 2.70 -2.25
N ILE A 39 -13.43 2.39 -1.70
CA ILE A 39 -13.04 1.04 -1.26
C ILE A 39 -13.55 0.82 0.16
N THR A 40 -14.63 0.05 0.28
CA THR A 40 -15.25 -0.28 1.56
C THR A 40 -15.08 -1.74 1.96
N ASP A 41 -14.82 -2.62 0.99
CA ASP A 41 -14.68 -4.06 1.18
C ASP A 41 -13.44 -4.42 2.02
N LEU A 42 -13.62 -5.34 2.97
CA LEU A 42 -12.55 -5.71 3.90
C LEU A 42 -11.43 -6.50 3.20
N ASP A 43 -11.77 -7.37 2.26
CA ASP A 43 -10.78 -8.21 1.57
C ASP A 43 -9.94 -7.38 0.60
N GLU A 44 -10.53 -6.37 -0.06
CA GLU A 44 -9.78 -5.38 -0.86
C GLU A 44 -8.78 -4.59 0.00
N ILE A 45 -9.18 -4.15 1.19
CA ILE A 45 -8.29 -3.43 2.11
C ILE A 45 -7.15 -4.34 2.60
N ILE A 46 -7.46 -5.60 2.94
CA ILE A 46 -6.45 -6.60 3.32
C ILE A 46 -5.51 -6.88 2.14
N PHE A 47 -6.02 -6.93 0.92
CA PHE A 47 -5.23 -7.11 -0.29
C PHE A 47 -4.24 -5.96 -0.49
N LEU A 48 -4.69 -4.70 -0.41
CA LEU A 48 -3.83 -3.52 -0.48
C LEU A 48 -2.73 -3.54 0.59
N GLN A 49 -3.06 -3.93 1.83
CA GLN A 49 -2.06 -4.08 2.89
C GLN A 49 -1.02 -5.15 2.57
N LYS A 50 -1.45 -6.32 2.09
CA LYS A 50 -0.53 -7.41 1.72
C LYS A 50 0.40 -6.96 0.59
N TYR A 51 -0.12 -6.27 -0.41
CA TYR A 51 0.67 -5.76 -1.51
C TYR A 51 1.67 -4.68 -1.05
N LEU A 52 1.25 -3.74 -0.21
CA LEU A 52 2.13 -2.73 0.40
C LEU A 52 3.31 -3.38 1.12
N ARG A 53 3.04 -4.41 1.94
CA ARG A 53 4.09 -5.18 2.64
C ARG A 53 5.00 -5.93 1.68
N HIS A 54 4.46 -6.47 0.60
CA HIS A 54 5.26 -7.11 -0.44
C HIS A 54 6.22 -6.11 -1.07
N VAL A 55 5.73 -4.95 -1.52
CA VAL A 55 6.58 -3.91 -2.12
C VAL A 55 7.60 -3.38 -1.13
N SER A 56 7.23 -3.09 0.12
CA SER A 56 8.18 -2.64 1.15
C SER A 56 9.35 -3.62 1.33
N LYS A 57 9.07 -4.94 1.29
CA LYS A 57 10.11 -5.98 1.36
C LYS A 57 11.02 -5.97 0.13
N GLN A 58 10.46 -5.88 -1.08
CA GLN A 58 11.27 -5.83 -2.31
C GLN A 58 12.10 -4.54 -2.37
N PHE A 59 11.47 -3.40 -2.09
CA PHE A 59 12.14 -2.11 -2.03
C PHE A 59 13.32 -2.16 -1.05
N ARG A 60 13.11 -2.71 0.16
CA ARG A 60 14.17 -2.90 1.16
C ARG A 60 15.36 -3.72 0.64
N LYS A 61 15.12 -4.76 -0.16
CA LYS A 61 16.23 -5.54 -0.73
C LYS A 61 17.08 -4.67 -1.65
N VAL A 62 16.43 -3.97 -2.59
CA VAL A 62 17.09 -3.17 -3.63
C VAL A 62 17.94 -2.04 -3.04
N TRP A 63 17.41 -1.19 -2.16
CA TRP A 63 18.20 -0.05 -1.67
C TRP A 63 19.25 -0.40 -0.61
N MET A 64 19.24 -1.64 -0.10
CA MET A 64 20.30 -2.18 0.76
C MET A 64 21.40 -2.89 -0.05
N GLU A 65 21.30 -2.96 -1.39
CA GLU A 65 22.36 -3.48 -2.24
C GLU A 65 23.58 -2.56 -2.24
N GLU A 66 24.76 -3.16 -2.39
CA GLU A 66 26.02 -2.45 -2.47
C GLU A 66 26.05 -1.60 -3.76
N GLY A 67 26.32 -0.31 -3.62
CA GLY A 67 26.32 0.65 -4.74
C GLY A 67 25.04 1.46 -4.93
N TYR A 68 24.02 1.30 -4.08
CA TYR A 68 22.83 2.15 -4.14
C TYR A 68 23.11 3.56 -3.58
N GLU A 69 23.14 4.56 -4.47
CA GLU A 69 23.58 5.93 -4.14
C GLU A 69 22.61 6.69 -3.22
N ASN A 70 21.31 6.35 -3.24
CA ASN A 70 20.25 7.12 -2.58
C ASN A 70 19.76 6.51 -1.25
N TYR A 71 20.66 5.86 -0.50
CA TYR A 71 20.36 5.12 0.73
C TYR A 71 19.48 5.90 1.73
N PHE A 72 19.81 7.18 1.99
CA PHE A 72 19.09 7.98 2.98
C PHE A 72 17.65 8.28 2.56
N GLU A 73 17.42 8.64 1.30
CA GLU A 73 16.07 8.88 0.78
C GLU A 73 15.23 7.59 0.82
N ALA A 74 15.79 6.47 0.38
CA ALA A 74 15.10 5.18 0.41
C ALA A 74 14.79 4.73 1.85
N ARG A 75 15.72 4.96 2.79
CA ARG A 75 15.50 4.69 4.22
C ARG A 75 14.35 5.53 4.78
N GLU A 76 14.26 6.81 4.42
CA GLU A 76 13.19 7.68 4.88
C GLU A 76 11.84 7.26 4.29
N ILE A 77 11.76 6.96 2.99
CA ILE A 77 10.54 6.42 2.36
C ILE A 77 10.08 5.13 3.06
N ASN A 78 11.02 4.22 3.35
CA ASN A 78 10.70 2.94 3.96
C ASN A 78 10.22 3.09 5.42
N LYS A 79 10.88 3.95 6.21
CA LYS A 79 10.53 4.17 7.61
C LYS A 79 9.30 5.05 7.78
N ARG A 80 9.21 6.16 7.06
CA ARG A 80 8.15 7.17 7.26
C ARG A 80 6.86 6.80 6.53
N ASN A 81 6.94 6.24 5.33
CA ASN A 81 5.74 6.06 4.51
C ASN A 81 5.23 4.62 4.65
N PHE A 82 6.00 3.62 4.20
CA PHE A 82 5.54 2.23 4.19
C PHE A 82 5.09 1.73 5.57
N ARG A 83 5.90 1.93 6.62
CA ARG A 83 5.55 1.47 7.97
C ARG A 83 4.34 2.23 8.55
N LYS A 84 4.28 3.55 8.37
CA LYS A 84 3.17 4.38 8.86
C LYS A 84 1.85 3.93 8.24
N HIS A 85 1.82 3.79 6.92
CA HIS A 85 0.61 3.44 6.18
C HIS A 85 0.20 1.97 6.39
N ASP A 86 1.16 1.06 6.62
CA ASP A 86 0.84 -0.31 7.04
C ASP A 86 0.16 -0.36 8.43
N GLN A 87 0.61 0.47 9.36
CA GLN A 87 0.02 0.60 10.70
C GLN A 87 -1.40 1.16 10.64
N GLU A 88 -1.62 2.19 9.82
CA GLU A 88 -2.95 2.76 9.60
C GLU A 88 -3.90 1.73 8.98
N LEU A 89 -3.50 1.02 7.92
CA LEU A 89 -4.28 -0.08 7.35
C LEU A 89 -4.58 -1.17 8.39
N THR A 90 -3.62 -1.49 9.25
CA THR A 90 -3.82 -2.47 10.34
C THR A 90 -4.92 -2.00 11.28
N GLN A 91 -4.96 -0.70 11.61
CA GLN A 91 -5.99 -0.14 12.48
C GLN A 91 -7.36 -0.14 11.79
N ILE A 92 -7.44 0.25 10.51
CA ILE A 92 -8.68 0.22 9.72
C ILE A 92 -9.24 -1.21 9.66
N ILE A 93 -8.40 -2.20 9.34
CA ILE A 93 -8.79 -3.62 9.28
C ILE A 93 -9.31 -4.10 10.63
N LYS A 94 -8.62 -3.77 11.74
CA LYS A 94 -9.08 -4.13 13.09
C LYS A 94 -10.44 -3.53 13.40
N THR A 95 -10.63 -2.23 13.15
CA THR A 95 -11.90 -1.55 13.38
C THR A 95 -13.04 -2.20 12.59
N LYS A 96 -12.83 -2.47 11.29
CA LYS A 96 -13.84 -3.13 10.45
C LYS A 96 -14.18 -4.54 10.93
N ARG A 97 -13.18 -5.33 11.35
CA ARG A 97 -13.42 -6.68 11.89
C ARG A 97 -14.25 -6.69 13.17
N SER A 98 -14.13 -5.67 14.02
CA SER A 98 -14.92 -5.55 15.25
C SER A 98 -16.36 -5.10 15.01
N GLN A 99 -16.71 -4.68 13.79
CA GLN A 99 -18.05 -4.24 13.38
C GLN A 99 -18.85 -5.33 12.65
N LEU A 100 -18.22 -6.48 12.36
CA LEU A 100 -18.81 -7.68 11.77
C LEU A 100 -19.25 -8.65 12.87
#